data_AF-A0A1W1EAQ4-F1
#
_entry.id   AF-A0A1W1EAQ4-F1
#
_cell.length_a   1.000
_cell.length_b   1.000
_cell.length_c   1.000
_cell.angle_alpha   90.00
_cell.angle_beta   90.00
_cell.angle_gamma   90.00
#
_symmetry.space_group_name_H-M   'P 1'
#
loop_
_entity.id
_entity.type
_entity.pdbx_description
1 polymer ?
#
loop_
_entity_poly.entity_id
_entity_poly.type
_entity_poly.pdbx_seq_one_letter_code
_entity_poly.pdbx_strand_id
1 'polypeptide(L)' 'MPLQKRLPKIGFISKIEKPYVINVEKIKAVAELDEITIESIRSVHKLQKTVKRVKLIGASAKDLAGKIKDDAVTTSGK' A
#
# COMPACT_ATOMS: atom_id res chain seq x y z
N MET A 1 16.02 -30.09 -26.35
CA MET A 1 16.15 -29.84 -24.89
C MET A 1 14.89 -29.16 -24.37
N PRO A 2 14.35 -29.58 -23.20
CA PRO A 2 13.22 -28.91 -22.56
C PRO A 2 13.52 -27.44 -22.29
N LEU A 3 12.54 -26.55 -22.49
CA LEU A 3 12.70 -25.09 -22.34
C LEU A 3 13.29 -24.68 -20.99
N GLN A 4 12.89 -25.34 -19.90
CA GLN A 4 13.39 -25.08 -18.54
C GLN A 4 14.90 -25.30 -18.36
N LYS A 5 15.54 -26.07 -19.24
CA LYS A 5 16.99 -26.35 -19.20
C LYS A 5 17.82 -25.49 -20.15
N ARG A 6 17.17 -24.67 -21.00
CA ARG A 6 17.83 -23.89 -22.05
C ARG A 6 18.43 -22.58 -21.53
N LEU A 7 18.00 -22.11 -20.36
CA LEU A 7 18.43 -20.84 -19.76
C LEU A 7 18.92 -21.06 -18.32
N PRO A 8 19.93 -20.30 -17.87
CA PRO A 8 20.35 -20.32 -16.47
C PRO A 8 19.22 -19.81 -15.57
N LYS A 9 19.14 -20.32 -14.34
CA LYS A 9 18.22 -19.79 -13.33
C LYS A 9 18.67 -18.39 -12.92
N ILE A 10 17.75 -17.43 -13.00
CA ILE A 10 18.00 -16.03 -12.63
C ILE A 10 16.99 -15.57 -11.58
N GLY A 11 17.45 -14.71 -10.67
CA GLY A 11 16.63 -14.08 -9.63
C GLY A 11 16.46 -14.91 -8.35
N PHE A 12 15.71 -14.33 -7.41
CA PHE A 12 15.29 -14.92 -6.14
C PHE A 12 13.87 -14.44 -5.82
N ILE A 13 13.14 -15.19 -4.99
CA ILE A 13 11.81 -14.80 -4.51
C ILE A 13 11.97 -14.13 -3.15
N SER A 14 11.60 -12.86 -3.05
CA SER A 14 11.55 -12.15 -1.76
C SER A 14 10.38 -12.62 -0.91
N LYS A 15 10.62 -12.86 0.38
CA LYS A 15 9.58 -13.19 1.37
C LYS A 15 8.87 -11.95 1.95
N ILE A 16 9.27 -10.74 1.54
CA ILE A 16 8.73 -9.49 2.07
C ILE A 16 7.30 -9.28 1.53
N GLU A 17 6.33 -9.14 2.43
CA GLU A 17 4.95 -8.81 2.09
C GLU A 17 4.88 -7.36 1.59
N LYS A 18 4.51 -7.20 0.32
CA LYS A 18 4.43 -5.88 -0.32
C LYS A 18 3.20 -5.13 0.21
N PRO A 19 3.33 -3.84 0.54
CA PRO A 19 2.19 -3.05 1.00
C PRO A 19 1.18 -2.84 -0.13
N TYR A 20 -0.10 -2.79 0.22
CA TYR A 20 -1.17 -2.46 -0.71
C TYR A 20 -1.16 -0.97 -1.01
N VAL A 21 -1.15 -0.61 -2.29
CA VAL A 21 -0.97 0.78 -2.71
C VAL A 21 -2.33 1.42 -2.97
N ILE A 22 -2.60 2.53 -2.30
CA ILE A 22 -3.81 3.34 -2.50
C ILE A 22 -3.40 4.72 -3.01
N ASN A 23 -4.05 5.19 -4.07
CA ASN A 23 -3.85 6.54 -4.57
C ASN A 23 -4.89 7.51 -3.96
N VAL A 24 -4.42 8.52 -3.23
CA VAL A 24 -5.28 9.49 -2.53
C VAL A 24 -5.96 10.51 -3.45
N GLU A 25 -5.46 10.74 -4.66
CA GLU A 25 -6.10 11.65 -5.63
C GLU A 25 -7.33 11.01 -6.28
N LYS A 26 -7.26 9.68 -6.50
CA LYS A 26 -8.37 8.91 -7.06
C LYS A 26 -9.44 8.63 -6.01
N ILE A 27 -9.06 8.47 -4.75
CA ILE A 27 -9.96 8.16 -3.65
C ILE A 27 -9.91 9.34 -2.67
N LYS A 28 -10.60 10.42 -3.03
CA LYS A 28 -10.69 11.64 -2.24
C LYS A 28 -11.28 11.41 -0.85
N ALA A 29 -12.13 10.40 -0.71
CA ALA A 29 -12.72 10.01 0.57
C ALA A 29 -11.68 9.54 1.61
N VAL A 30 -10.45 9.17 1.20
CA VAL A 30 -9.36 8.88 2.15
C VAL A 30 -8.70 10.18 2.67
N ALA A 31 -8.79 11.28 1.92
CA ALA A 31 -8.24 12.58 2.33
C ALA A 31 -9.17 13.34 3.31
N GLU A 32 -10.47 13.06 3.25
CA GLU A 32 -11.48 13.65 4.13
C GLU A 32 -11.55 13.00 5.52
N LEU A 33 -10.86 11.87 5.73
CA LEU A 33 -10.79 11.23 7.04
C LEU A 33 -9.91 12.05 8.00
N ASP A 34 -10.42 12.26 9.22
CA ASP A 34 -9.69 12.92 10.30
C ASP A 34 -8.64 12.01 10.95
N GLU A 35 -8.89 10.69 10.93
CA GLU A 35 -7.95 9.67 11.43
C GLU A 35 -7.75 8.54 10.42
N ILE A 36 -6.49 8.29 10.07
CA ILE A 36 -6.11 7.24 9.12
C ILE A 36 -5.62 6.01 9.89
N THR A 37 -6.51 5.02 10.04
CA THR A 37 -6.25 3.68 10.58
C THR A 37 -6.66 2.64 9.54
N ILE A 38 -6.19 1.38 9.67
CA ILE A 38 -6.59 0.31 8.73
C ILE A 38 -8.13 0.13 8.73
N GLU A 39 -8.77 0.39 9.86
CA GLU A 39 -10.22 0.29 10.03
C GLU A 39 -10.96 1.41 9.31
N SER A 40 -10.50 2.66 9.41
CA SER A 40 -11.12 3.77 8.68
C SER A 40 -10.96 3.63 7.16
N ILE A 41 -9.82 3.12 6.70
CA ILE A 41 -9.59 2.85 5.28
C ILE A 41 -10.48 1.70 4.78
N ARG A 42 -10.74 0.66 5.60
CA ARG A 42 -11.64 -0.46 5.24
C ARG A 42 -13.08 -0.01 5.02
N SER A 43 -13.54 1.00 5.75
CA SER A 43 -14.90 1.53 5.62
C SER A 43 -15.07 2.33 4.32
N VAL A 44 -14.04 3.06 3.91
CA VAL A 44 -14.08 3.95 2.74
C VAL A 44 -13.68 3.22 1.45
N HIS A 45 -12.81 2.20 1.55
CA HIS A 45 -12.28 1.48 0.41
C HIS A 45 -12.37 -0.03 0.60
N LYS A 46 -12.77 -0.75 -0.46
CA LYS A 46 -12.82 -2.22 -0.47
C LYS A 46 -11.42 -2.82 -0.33
N LEU A 47 -10.99 -2.99 0.91
CA LEU A 47 -9.78 -3.70 1.28
C LEU A 47 -10.08 -5.17 1.56
N GLN A 48 -9.28 -6.07 0.99
CA GLN A 48 -9.32 -7.49 1.37
C GLN A 48 -8.75 -7.68 2.78
N LYS A 49 -9.31 -8.64 3.53
CA LYS A 49 -8.89 -8.96 4.91
C LYS A 49 -7.40 -9.33 5.03
N THR A 50 -6.78 -9.74 3.93
CA THR A 50 -5.37 -10.17 3.85
C THR A 50 -4.37 -9.02 3.85
N VAL A 51 -4.81 -7.77 3.61
CA VAL A 51 -3.90 -6.62 3.55
C VAL A 51 -3.42 -6.25 4.95
N LYS A 52 -2.11 -6.47 5.21
CA LYS A 52 -1.47 -6.14 6.50
C LYS A 52 -0.77 -4.78 6.54
N ARG A 53 -0.39 -4.23 5.37
CA ARG A 53 0.33 -2.96 5.25
C ARG A 53 -0.24 -2.16 4.08
N VAL A 54 -0.43 -0.86 4.27
CA VAL A 54 -0.99 0.04 3.25
C VAL A 54 -0.02 1.18 2.98
N LYS A 55 0.17 1.50 1.70
CA LYS A 55 0.95 2.66 1.26
C LYS A 55 0.06 3.66 0.54
N LEU A 56 -0.05 4.86 1.08
CA LEU A 56 -0.75 5.99 0.47
C LEU A 56 0.18 6.73 -0.50
N ILE A 57 -0.27 6.94 -1.73
CA ILE A 57 0.48 7.59 -2.81
C ILE A 57 -0.34 8.72 -3.41
N GLY A 58 0.29 9.86 -3.68
CA GLY A 58 -0.31 11.04 -4.34
C GLY A 58 0.43 12.30 -3.92
N ALA A 59 0.24 13.41 -4.65
CA ALA A 59 0.89 14.69 -4.31
C ALA A 59 0.46 15.18 -2.91
N SER A 60 -0.81 14.98 -2.57
CA SER A 60 -1.42 15.30 -1.27
C SER A 60 -1.15 14.26 -0.17
N ALA A 61 -0.43 13.16 -0.47
CA ALA A 61 -0.12 12.15 0.55
C ALA A 61 0.84 12.67 1.63
N LYS A 62 1.59 13.74 1.33
CA LYS A 62 2.52 14.38 2.28
C LYS A 62 1.77 15.08 3.42
N ASP A 63 0.66 15.73 3.11
CA ASP A 63 -0.13 16.50 4.08
C ASP A 63 -0.90 15.58 5.04
N LEU A 64 -1.17 14.34 4.61
CA LEU A 64 -1.86 13.33 5.40
C LEU A 64 -0.95 12.65 6.44
N ALA A 65 0.37 12.92 6.43
CA ALA A 65 1.30 12.34 7.40
C ALA A 65 0.95 12.69 8.86
N GLY A 66 0.38 13.87 9.11
CA GLY A 66 -0.03 14.30 10.45
C GLY A 66 -1.29 13.62 10.99
N LYS A 67 -2.07 12.94 10.13
CA LYS A 67 -3.32 12.25 10.49
C LYS A 67 -3.16 10.73 10.65
N ILE A 68 -1.96 10.20 10.41
CA ILE A 68 -1.67 8.76 10.51
C ILE A 68 -1.37 8.42 11.97
N LYS A 69 -2.17 7.54 12.54
CA LYS A 69 -1.98 7.02 13.91
C LYS A 69 -1.53 5.55 13.94
N ASP A 70 -1.40 4.93 12.77
CA ASP A 70 -1.22 3.48 12.59
C ASP A 70 0.11 3.18 11.88
N ASP A 71 1.00 2.43 12.53
CA ASP A 71 2.36 2.13 12.04
C ASP A 71 2.37 1.32 10.73
N ALA A 72 1.26 0.65 10.42
CA ALA A 72 1.09 -0.15 9.22
C ALA A 72 0.71 0.67 7.96
N VAL A 73 0.51 1.99 8.11
CA VAL A 73 0.21 2.91 7.02
C VAL A 73 1.42 3.80 6.74
N THR A 74 1.87 3.81 5.48
CA THR A 74 3.04 4.62 5.06
C THR A 74 2.66 5.57 3.93
N THR A 75 3.20 6.78 3.92
CA THR A 75 3.01 7.75 2.83
C THR A 75 4.16 7.73 1.84
N SER A 76 3.91 8.17 0.61
CA SER A 76 4.93 8.36 -0.41
C SER A 76 5.60 9.73 -0.25
N GLY A 77 6.92 9.78 -0.34
CA GLY A 77 7.70 11.03 -0.25
C GLY A 77 8.11 11.43 1.16
N LYS A 78 8.59 10.43 1.95
CA LYS A 78 9.34 10.65 3.19
C LYS A 78 10.49 11.63 2.96
#